data_AF-A0AAD4IAU2-F1
#
_entry.id   AF-A0AAD4IAU2-F1
#
_cell.length_a   1.000
_cell.length_b   1.000
_cell.length_c   1.000
_cell.angle_alpha   90.00
_cell.angle_beta   90.00
_cell.angle_gamma   90.00
#
_symmetry.space_group_name_H-M   'P 1'
#
loop_
_entity.id
_entity.type
_entity.pdbx_description
1 polymer ?
#
loop_
_entity_poly.entity_id
_entity_poly.type
_entity_poly.pdbx_seq_one_letter_code
_entity_poly.pdbx_strand_id
1 'polypeptide(L)'
;MTLGFTDQLALLPYGDRFFGGAAQARSRSYPSDSEPNLHVPFEPYDYPRPLPSVAVRLQDPLLRCERDLGWNIDWAVAFIVDRIEQNWADTAEEFKSIRIQAATLERDGLVHEIPYCIFNKLDEVLFAGHLKNAVKRISIILNVDALEYAKAKDVVAILIHHMIYAYFLVACGGQKEDEVDYGRLDHSVHFGKIMLTVKKFSAVHGRELSLLDYGHNLPNVRYVEDEYCSPRRREAVEREDREQWYCSHCHNNIQGPFESDVQKWYGRVCKPLFDQPKCVREPEVQTYNERRHELETRRRARLRSSAKSIEFMYKDKPVLVDGDKLEDFLGVVKAFDKAGSRFLKVHEEISEDTFVRFLEFLHTGSYRPDPHSFAAAAAGLGIERRGPPIIKPQSTTTDACILIDVQFAKLGTLMGFDDCKSYALDRMNAYGILSEDPVAILKEIYKGCEPDSDLKNWARKFLIRAPNSSSPEYHTTSISQQHRAAESSQARE
;
A
#
# COMPACT_ATOMS: atom_id res chain seq x y z
N MET A 1 -26.18 -39.77 -27.25
CA MET A 1 -25.77 -40.21 -25.90
C MET A 1 -25.51 -38.98 -25.07
N THR A 2 -26.33 -38.85 -24.03
CA THR A 2 -26.25 -37.97 -22.85
C THR A 2 -24.88 -38.10 -22.15
N LEU A 3 -24.35 -37.12 -21.40
CA LEU A 3 -24.92 -36.41 -20.25
C LEU A 3 -24.28 -35.03 -20.10
N GLY A 4 -25.11 -34.04 -19.74
CA GLY A 4 -24.69 -32.76 -19.18
C GLY A 4 -24.49 -32.82 -17.67
N PHE A 5 -23.71 -31.89 -17.14
CA PHE A 5 -23.63 -31.58 -15.72
C PHE A 5 -24.05 -30.12 -15.52
N THR A 6 -25.24 -29.92 -14.96
CA THR A 6 -25.70 -28.68 -14.34
C THR A 6 -25.36 -28.76 -12.86
N ASP A 7 -24.35 -28.01 -12.41
CA ASP A 7 -24.12 -27.75 -10.99
C ASP A 7 -25.06 -26.62 -10.54
N GLN A 8 -26.23 -26.99 -10.03
CA GLN A 8 -27.05 -26.13 -9.18
C GLN A 8 -26.61 -26.36 -7.73
N LEU A 9 -26.11 -25.32 -7.05
CA LEU A 9 -25.79 -25.38 -5.63
C LEU A 9 -26.59 -24.33 -4.86
N ALA A 10 -27.26 -24.84 -3.81
CA ALA A 10 -28.25 -24.15 -2.99
C ALA A 10 -27.62 -23.28 -1.89
N LEU A 11 -28.29 -22.18 -1.56
CA LEU A 11 -28.19 -21.50 -0.26
C LEU A 11 -29.09 -22.27 0.73
N LEU A 12 -28.53 -22.75 1.83
CA LEU A 12 -29.28 -23.43 2.89
C LEU A 12 -29.73 -22.43 3.96
N PRO A 13 -31.01 -22.43 4.39
CA PRO A 13 -31.39 -21.80 5.64
C PRO A 13 -30.92 -22.65 6.82
N TYR A 14 -30.37 -21.99 7.84
CA TYR A 14 -29.90 -22.62 9.07
C TYR A 14 -31.11 -23.06 9.91
N GLY A 15 -31.44 -24.35 9.86
CA GLY A 15 -32.49 -24.96 10.68
C GLY A 15 -31.92 -25.62 11.94
N ASP A 16 -32.54 -25.32 13.08
CA ASP A 16 -32.22 -25.80 14.42
C ASP A 16 -32.00 -27.33 14.48
N ARG A 17 -30.87 -27.74 15.08
CA ARG A 17 -30.68 -29.11 15.59
C ARG A 17 -31.31 -29.19 16.97
N PHE A 18 -32.29 -30.07 17.18
CA PHE A 18 -32.07 -31.33 17.92
C PHE A 18 -33.32 -32.24 18.04
N PHE A 19 -33.04 -33.55 17.98
CA PHE A 19 -33.81 -34.75 18.33
C PHE A 19 -35.08 -35.16 17.55
N GLY A 20 -34.89 -36.21 16.74
CA GLY A 20 -35.67 -37.45 16.84
C GLY A 20 -36.90 -37.59 15.93
N GLY A 21 -36.78 -38.40 14.88
CA GLY A 21 -37.94 -38.94 14.17
C GLY A 21 -37.66 -39.20 12.70
N ALA A 22 -37.58 -40.47 12.33
CA ALA A 22 -37.41 -40.92 10.95
C ALA A 22 -38.64 -40.57 10.09
N ALA A 23 -38.43 -39.92 8.94
CA ALA A 23 -39.28 -40.09 7.75
C ALA A 23 -38.66 -39.45 6.49
N GLN A 24 -38.48 -40.29 5.48
CA GLN A 24 -38.41 -40.06 4.03
C GLN A 24 -38.02 -38.68 3.46
N ALA A 25 -36.87 -38.70 2.77
CA ALA A 25 -36.41 -37.68 1.86
C ALA A 25 -37.40 -37.42 0.70
N ARG A 26 -37.84 -36.17 0.56
CA ARG A 26 -38.27 -35.59 -0.71
C ARG A 26 -37.26 -34.51 -1.07
N SER A 27 -36.50 -34.73 -2.14
CA SER A 27 -35.70 -33.70 -2.78
C SER A 27 -36.62 -32.62 -3.37
N ARG A 28 -36.45 -31.37 -2.95
CA ARG A 28 -36.95 -30.20 -3.69
C ARG A 28 -35.74 -29.46 -4.25
N SER A 29 -35.60 -29.52 -5.57
CA SER A 29 -34.75 -28.65 -6.36
C SER A 29 -35.39 -27.25 -6.44
N TYR A 30 -34.56 -26.21 -6.30
CA TYR A 30 -34.97 -24.82 -6.54
C TYR A 30 -35.01 -24.54 -8.06
N PRO A 31 -35.92 -23.68 -8.55
CA PRO A 31 -36.06 -23.43 -9.98
C PRO A 31 -35.08 -22.36 -10.48
N SER A 32 -34.68 -22.53 -11.74
CA SER A 32 -33.89 -21.60 -12.56
C SER A 32 -34.68 -20.34 -12.93
N ASP A 33 -33.98 -19.20 -13.11
CA ASP A 33 -34.46 -17.82 -13.35
C ASP A 33 -35.28 -17.58 -14.66
N SER A 34 -35.99 -18.57 -15.18
CA SER A 34 -36.65 -18.50 -16.49
C SER A 34 -38.13 -18.91 -16.53
N GLU A 35 -38.86 -18.94 -15.41
CA GLU A 35 -40.32 -19.17 -15.41
C GLU A 35 -41.11 -18.15 -14.55
N PRO A 36 -42.41 -17.89 -14.84
CA PRO A 36 -43.20 -16.86 -14.18
C PRO A 36 -43.71 -17.31 -12.79
N ASN A 37 -43.63 -16.39 -11.82
CA ASN A 37 -43.81 -16.60 -10.38
C ASN A 37 -45.22 -17.04 -9.95
N LEU A 38 -45.31 -18.15 -9.21
CA LEU A 38 -46.44 -18.47 -8.33
C LEU A 38 -45.96 -18.37 -6.87
N HIS A 39 -46.40 -17.32 -6.16
CA HIS A 39 -46.05 -17.06 -4.76
C HIS A 39 -46.91 -17.89 -3.79
N VAL A 40 -46.27 -18.43 -2.76
CA VAL A 40 -46.94 -18.95 -1.55
C VAL A 40 -46.70 -17.95 -0.42
N PRO A 41 -47.72 -17.53 0.35
CA PRO A 41 -47.58 -16.52 1.41
C PRO A 41 -46.76 -17.04 2.60
N PHE A 42 -45.93 -16.17 3.17
CA PHE A 42 -45.16 -16.41 4.39
C PHE A 42 -45.98 -15.95 5.61
N GLU A 43 -46.10 -16.78 6.65
CA GLU A 43 -46.73 -16.41 7.92
C GLU A 43 -45.71 -15.74 8.87
N PRO A 44 -46.04 -14.61 9.51
CA PRO A 44 -45.16 -13.93 10.45
C PRO A 44 -45.20 -14.59 11.84
N TYR A 45 -44.03 -14.78 12.45
CA TYR A 45 -43.89 -15.27 13.83
C TYR A 45 -43.40 -14.14 14.75
N ASP A 46 -44.25 -13.71 15.67
CA ASP A 46 -43.95 -12.75 16.73
C ASP A 46 -43.36 -13.45 17.97
N TYR A 47 -42.03 -13.45 18.13
CA TYR A 47 -41.39 -13.63 19.44
C TYR A 47 -40.07 -12.83 19.53
N PRO A 48 -39.86 -12.02 20.58
CA PRO A 48 -38.58 -11.36 20.81
C PRO A 48 -37.55 -12.39 21.30
N ARG A 49 -36.63 -12.81 20.41
CA ARG A 49 -35.48 -13.63 20.80
C ARG A 49 -34.39 -12.76 21.43
N PRO A 50 -33.79 -13.18 22.56
CA PRO A 50 -32.51 -12.61 22.99
C PRO A 50 -31.49 -12.81 21.87
N LEU A 51 -30.75 -11.75 21.51
CA LEU A 51 -29.65 -11.82 20.54
C LEU A 51 -28.70 -12.96 20.93
N PRO A 52 -28.57 -14.04 20.12
CA PRO A 52 -27.68 -15.12 20.46
C PRO A 52 -26.24 -14.63 20.37
N SER A 53 -25.41 -15.01 21.34
CA SER A 53 -23.94 -14.86 21.34
C SER A 53 -23.23 -15.68 20.25
N VAL A 54 -23.87 -15.84 19.08
CA VAL A 54 -23.52 -16.76 17.98
C VAL A 54 -22.74 -16.04 16.86
N ALA A 55 -22.36 -14.78 17.04
CA ALA A 55 -21.37 -14.13 16.16
C ALA A 55 -19.99 -14.84 16.19
N VAL A 56 -19.76 -15.77 17.14
CA VAL A 56 -18.53 -16.54 17.28
C VAL A 56 -18.40 -17.71 16.29
N ARG A 57 -19.41 -18.02 15.45
CA ARG A 57 -19.36 -19.19 14.55
C ARG A 57 -19.81 -18.91 13.11
N LEU A 58 -19.03 -18.10 12.40
CA LEU A 58 -18.97 -18.12 10.93
C LEU A 58 -17.54 -18.29 10.38
N GLN A 59 -16.59 -18.69 11.23
CA GLN A 59 -15.33 -19.25 10.73
C GLN A 59 -15.54 -20.76 10.58
N ASP A 60 -15.96 -21.21 9.39
CA ASP A 60 -15.70 -22.60 9.00
C ASP A 60 -14.25 -22.68 8.51
N PRO A 61 -13.32 -23.28 9.28
CA PRO A 61 -11.93 -23.40 8.87
C PRO A 61 -11.74 -24.30 7.64
N LEU A 62 -12.78 -25.03 7.21
CA LEU A 62 -12.78 -25.87 6.01
C LEU A 62 -13.27 -25.13 4.77
N LEU A 63 -13.87 -23.95 4.91
CA LEU A 63 -14.25 -23.09 3.77
C LEU A 63 -12.99 -22.50 3.13
N ARG A 64 -12.38 -23.28 2.22
CA ARG A 64 -11.29 -22.81 1.37
C ARG A 64 -11.82 -21.78 0.40
N CYS A 65 -11.33 -20.55 0.50
CA CYS A 65 -11.50 -19.57 -0.56
C CYS A 65 -10.25 -19.53 -1.43
N GLU A 66 -10.41 -20.03 -2.65
CA GLU A 66 -9.36 -20.07 -3.66
C GLU A 66 -9.34 -18.80 -4.53
N ARG A 67 -10.33 -17.90 -4.37
CA ARG A 67 -10.45 -16.68 -5.17
C ARG A 67 -9.80 -15.50 -4.44
N ASP A 68 -8.52 -15.32 -4.69
CA ASP A 68 -7.73 -14.12 -4.41
C ASP A 68 -7.22 -13.62 -5.77
N LEU A 69 -7.58 -12.40 -6.16
CA LEU A 69 -7.11 -11.84 -7.44
C LEU A 69 -5.62 -11.50 -7.41
N GLY A 70 -5.00 -11.50 -6.21
CA GLY A 70 -3.61 -11.14 -6.01
C GLY A 70 -3.36 -9.66 -6.29
N TRP A 71 -4.37 -8.80 -6.10
CA TRP A 71 -4.25 -7.38 -6.37
C TRP A 71 -3.89 -6.64 -5.10
N ASN A 72 -3.07 -5.59 -5.22
CA ASN A 72 -3.04 -4.59 -4.17
C ASN A 72 -4.29 -3.70 -4.17
N ILE A 73 -4.52 -3.01 -3.06
CA ILE A 73 -5.74 -2.25 -2.82
C ILE A 73 -5.84 -1.03 -3.75
N ASP A 74 -4.71 -0.40 -4.08
CA ASP A 74 -4.66 0.73 -5.00
C ASP A 74 -5.12 0.32 -6.41
N TRP A 75 -4.68 -0.85 -6.88
CA TRP A 75 -5.08 -1.41 -8.18
C TRP A 75 -6.54 -1.87 -8.18
N ALA A 76 -7.03 -2.47 -7.08
CA ALA A 76 -8.43 -2.84 -6.96
C ALA A 76 -9.36 -1.61 -7.11
N VAL A 77 -9.01 -0.48 -6.47
CA VAL A 77 -9.73 0.78 -6.65
C VAL A 77 -9.62 1.30 -8.08
N ALA A 78 -8.41 1.36 -8.64
CA ALA A 78 -8.16 1.86 -9.99
C ALA A 78 -8.99 1.09 -11.03
N PHE A 79 -8.99 -0.24 -10.95
CA PHE A 79 -9.71 -1.12 -11.86
C PHE A 79 -11.23 -0.89 -11.86
N ILE A 80 -11.85 -0.84 -10.68
CA ILE A 80 -13.31 -0.63 -10.60
C ILE A 80 -13.71 0.75 -11.09
N VAL A 81 -12.98 1.79 -10.65
CA VAL A 81 -13.31 3.16 -11.03
C VAL A 81 -13.19 3.34 -12.53
N ASP A 82 -12.09 2.89 -13.13
CA ASP A 82 -11.86 2.95 -14.58
C ASP A 82 -12.96 2.19 -15.34
N ARG A 83 -13.33 0.98 -14.91
CA ARG A 83 -14.42 0.21 -15.52
C ARG A 83 -15.75 0.96 -15.51
N ILE A 84 -16.13 1.53 -14.36
CA ILE A 84 -17.39 2.30 -14.23
C ILE A 84 -17.34 3.55 -15.11
N GLU A 85 -16.20 4.26 -15.13
CA GLU A 85 -16.02 5.47 -15.94
C GLU A 85 -16.04 5.17 -17.45
N GLN A 86 -15.48 4.05 -17.90
CA GLN A 86 -15.50 3.64 -19.31
C GLN A 86 -16.89 3.27 -19.81
N ASN A 87 -17.70 2.61 -18.97
CA ASN A 87 -19.05 2.15 -19.34
C ASN A 87 -20.14 3.03 -18.69
N TRP A 88 -19.87 4.32 -18.48
CA TRP A 88 -20.67 5.18 -17.62
C TRP A 88 -22.17 5.19 -17.95
N ALA A 89 -22.54 5.33 -19.23
CA ALA A 89 -23.93 5.42 -19.65
C ALA A 89 -24.67 4.08 -19.49
N ASP A 90 -24.08 2.99 -19.95
CA ASP A 90 -24.68 1.65 -19.89
C ASP A 90 -24.83 1.20 -18.44
N THR A 91 -23.77 1.37 -17.65
CA THR A 91 -23.79 1.10 -16.21
C THR A 91 -24.98 1.86 -15.59
N ALA A 92 -25.22 3.12 -15.98
CA ALA A 92 -26.20 4.01 -15.33
C ALA A 92 -27.63 3.56 -15.59
N GLU A 93 -27.91 3.12 -16.81
CA GLU A 93 -29.20 2.53 -17.15
C GLU A 93 -29.40 1.17 -16.45
N GLU A 94 -28.37 0.32 -16.35
CA GLU A 94 -28.48 -0.93 -15.59
C GLU A 94 -28.73 -0.66 -14.09
N PHE A 95 -28.04 0.31 -13.51
CA PHE A 95 -28.23 0.68 -12.11
C PHE A 95 -29.60 1.28 -11.82
N LYS A 96 -30.13 2.07 -12.76
CA LYS A 96 -31.51 2.55 -12.71
C LYS A 96 -32.51 1.38 -12.75
N SER A 97 -32.28 0.37 -13.58
CA SER A 97 -33.10 -0.85 -13.61
C SER A 97 -33.10 -1.57 -12.26
N ILE A 98 -31.93 -1.70 -11.61
CA ILE A 98 -31.81 -2.26 -10.26
C ILE A 98 -32.66 -1.47 -9.25
N ARG A 99 -32.61 -0.14 -9.30
CA ARG A 99 -33.40 0.72 -8.40
C ARG A 99 -34.90 0.56 -8.62
N ILE A 100 -35.34 0.43 -9.87
CA ILE A 100 -36.75 0.19 -10.23
C ILE A 100 -37.21 -1.17 -9.70
N GLN A 101 -36.38 -2.21 -9.83
CA GLN A 101 -36.66 -3.54 -9.30
C GLN A 101 -36.78 -3.50 -7.77
N ALA A 102 -35.83 -2.87 -7.08
CA ALA A 102 -35.86 -2.73 -5.62
C ALA A 102 -37.11 -1.98 -5.14
N ALA A 103 -37.49 -0.88 -5.80
CA ALA A 103 -38.70 -0.13 -5.49
C ALA A 103 -40.00 -0.92 -5.79
N THR A 104 -39.96 -1.85 -6.74
CA THR A 104 -41.10 -2.74 -7.01
C THR A 104 -41.25 -3.77 -5.91
N LEU A 105 -40.16 -4.43 -5.51
CA LEU A 105 -40.15 -5.35 -4.38
C LEU A 105 -40.62 -4.67 -3.07
N GLU A 106 -40.22 -3.42 -2.81
CA GLU A 106 -40.72 -2.66 -1.66
C GLU A 106 -42.24 -2.44 -1.74
N ARG A 107 -42.79 -2.05 -2.90
CA ARG A 107 -44.24 -1.86 -3.08
C ARG A 107 -45.02 -3.16 -2.90
N ASP A 108 -44.40 -4.29 -3.22
CA ASP A 108 -44.99 -5.62 -3.09
C ASP A 108 -44.84 -6.18 -1.66
N GLY A 109 -44.24 -5.44 -0.73
CA GLY A 109 -44.02 -5.86 0.66
C GLY A 109 -42.86 -6.86 0.83
N LEU A 110 -41.98 -6.98 -0.17
CA LEU A 110 -40.86 -7.93 -0.22
C LEU A 110 -39.52 -7.24 0.07
N VAL A 111 -39.48 -6.30 1.03
CA VAL A 111 -38.27 -5.52 1.35
C VAL A 111 -37.10 -6.42 1.75
N HIS A 112 -37.35 -7.50 2.49
CA HIS A 112 -36.33 -8.46 2.91
C HIS A 112 -35.74 -9.28 1.75
N GLU A 113 -36.45 -9.37 0.62
CA GLU A 113 -35.98 -10.08 -0.58
C GLU A 113 -35.07 -9.20 -1.46
N ILE A 114 -35.13 -7.87 -1.28
CA ILE A 114 -34.37 -6.91 -2.10
C ILE A 114 -32.89 -7.31 -2.20
N PRO A 115 -32.15 -7.55 -1.10
CA PRO A 115 -30.73 -7.87 -1.19
C PRO A 115 -30.46 -9.11 -2.03
N TYR A 116 -31.26 -10.16 -1.87
CA TYR A 116 -31.09 -11.43 -2.56
C TYR A 116 -31.38 -11.30 -4.07
N CYS A 117 -32.41 -10.53 -4.43
CA CYS A 117 -32.79 -10.34 -5.82
C CYS A 117 -31.82 -9.45 -6.60
N ILE A 118 -31.20 -8.44 -5.96
CA ILE A 118 -30.39 -7.45 -6.68
C ILE A 118 -28.88 -7.69 -6.56
N PHE A 119 -28.40 -8.50 -5.61
CA PHE A 119 -26.97 -8.68 -5.34
C PHE A 119 -26.16 -9.06 -6.58
N ASN A 120 -26.59 -10.08 -7.31
CA ASN A 120 -25.87 -10.56 -8.49
C ASN A 120 -25.80 -9.50 -9.59
N LYS A 121 -26.87 -8.71 -9.77
CA LYS A 121 -26.88 -7.64 -10.76
C LYS A 121 -26.01 -6.47 -10.33
N LEU A 122 -26.01 -6.11 -9.05
CA LEU A 122 -25.08 -5.12 -8.50
C LEU A 122 -23.62 -5.55 -8.67
N ASP A 123 -23.30 -6.82 -8.41
CA ASP A 123 -21.95 -7.37 -8.59
C ASP A 123 -21.52 -7.32 -10.05
N GLU A 124 -22.37 -7.73 -10.99
CA GLU A 124 -22.08 -7.65 -12.43
C GLU A 124 -21.79 -6.20 -12.87
N VAL A 125 -22.66 -5.27 -12.46
CA VAL A 125 -22.64 -3.87 -12.89
C VAL A 125 -21.46 -3.13 -12.26
N LEU A 126 -21.28 -3.21 -10.94
CA LEU A 126 -20.33 -2.40 -10.19
C LEU A 126 -18.99 -3.09 -9.96
N PHE A 127 -18.98 -4.41 -9.75
CA PHE A 127 -17.82 -5.17 -9.28
C PHE A 127 -17.35 -6.24 -10.27
N ALA A 128 -17.78 -6.15 -11.52
CA ALA A 128 -17.33 -7.03 -12.60
C ALA A 128 -17.65 -8.52 -12.42
N GLY A 129 -18.64 -8.86 -11.61
CA GLY A 129 -18.94 -10.25 -11.32
C GLY A 129 -17.89 -10.92 -10.42
N HIS A 130 -17.03 -10.14 -9.75
CA HIS A 130 -15.97 -10.68 -8.92
C HIS A 130 -16.50 -11.26 -7.59
N LEU A 131 -17.65 -10.79 -7.10
CA LEU A 131 -18.25 -11.27 -5.85
C LEU A 131 -19.09 -12.54 -6.04
N LYS A 132 -19.64 -12.76 -7.25
CA LYS A 132 -20.37 -13.98 -7.60
C LYS A 132 -19.43 -15.18 -7.41
N ASN A 133 -19.94 -16.20 -6.73
CA ASN A 133 -19.18 -17.40 -6.31
C ASN A 133 -18.08 -17.18 -5.25
N ALA A 134 -17.83 -15.93 -4.81
CA ALA A 134 -16.98 -15.65 -3.65
C ALA A 134 -17.72 -15.83 -2.30
N VAL A 135 -19.05 -16.01 -2.36
CA VAL A 135 -19.98 -16.14 -1.22
C VAL A 135 -19.64 -17.29 -0.24
N LYS A 136 -18.78 -18.23 -0.65
CA LYS A 136 -18.21 -19.24 0.27
C LYS A 136 -17.18 -18.66 1.28
N ARG A 137 -16.71 -17.43 1.09
CA ARG A 137 -15.67 -16.76 1.92
C ARG A 137 -16.20 -15.65 2.80
N ILE A 138 -17.19 -14.91 2.32
CA ILE A 138 -17.61 -13.62 2.89
C ILE A 138 -19.13 -13.67 3.05
N SER A 139 -19.59 -13.50 4.28
CA SER A 139 -21.01 -13.33 4.59
C SER A 139 -21.26 -11.85 4.88
N ILE A 140 -22.16 -11.24 4.11
CA ILE A 140 -22.69 -9.92 4.44
C ILE A 140 -23.94 -10.17 5.30
N ILE A 141 -23.83 -9.84 6.59
CA ILE A 141 -24.94 -9.98 7.54
C ILE A 141 -25.59 -8.60 7.65
N LEU A 142 -26.79 -8.49 7.10
CA LEU A 142 -27.59 -7.29 7.21
C LEU A 142 -28.45 -7.39 8.48
N ASN A 143 -28.46 -6.31 9.27
CA ASN A 143 -29.31 -6.26 10.45
C ASN A 143 -30.79 -6.23 10.01
N VAL A 144 -31.56 -7.26 10.39
CA VAL A 144 -32.98 -7.41 10.03
C VAL A 144 -33.79 -6.22 10.52
N ASP A 145 -33.51 -5.72 11.73
CA ASP A 145 -34.20 -4.57 12.32
C ASP A 145 -33.92 -3.29 11.52
N ALA A 146 -32.71 -3.15 10.98
CA ALA A 146 -32.37 -2.04 10.10
C ALA A 146 -33.08 -2.16 8.74
N LEU A 147 -33.34 -3.37 8.26
CA LEU A 147 -34.06 -3.63 7.00
C LEU A 147 -35.58 -3.45 7.15
N GLU A 148 -36.16 -3.76 8.30
CA GLU A 148 -37.61 -3.70 8.55
C GLU A 148 -38.19 -2.29 8.29
N TYR A 149 -37.44 -1.25 8.64
CA TYR A 149 -37.85 0.16 8.47
C TYR A 149 -37.15 0.86 7.30
N ALA A 150 -36.29 0.16 6.57
CA ALA A 150 -35.55 0.70 5.44
C ALA A 150 -36.42 0.78 4.19
N LYS A 151 -36.29 1.87 3.44
CA LYS A 151 -36.85 1.98 2.09
C LYS A 151 -35.95 1.25 1.09
N ALA A 152 -36.46 0.92 -0.10
CA ALA A 152 -35.66 0.22 -1.11
C ALA A 152 -34.32 0.91 -1.41
N LYS A 153 -34.31 2.24 -1.50
CA LYS A 153 -33.09 3.02 -1.74
C LYS A 153 -32.08 2.90 -0.58
N ASP A 154 -32.55 2.71 0.65
CA ASP A 154 -31.73 2.60 1.84
C ASP A 154 -31.07 1.21 1.85
N VAL A 155 -31.84 0.17 1.55
CA VAL A 155 -31.35 -1.21 1.37
C VAL A 155 -30.29 -1.30 0.28
N VAL A 156 -30.53 -0.67 -0.88
CA VAL A 156 -29.55 -0.61 -1.98
C VAL A 156 -28.25 0.06 -1.53
N ALA A 157 -28.33 1.18 -0.81
CA ALA A 157 -27.15 1.89 -0.32
C ALA A 157 -26.35 1.07 0.70
N ILE A 158 -27.02 0.47 1.69
CA ILE A 158 -26.40 -0.40 2.69
C ILE A 158 -25.72 -1.60 2.01
N LEU A 159 -26.38 -2.21 1.03
CA LEU A 159 -25.83 -3.36 0.33
C LEU A 159 -24.56 -2.99 -0.46
N ILE A 160 -24.59 -1.88 -1.21
CA ILE A 160 -23.40 -1.40 -1.94
C ILE A 160 -22.24 -1.12 -0.98
N HIS A 161 -22.51 -0.46 0.15
CA HIS A 161 -21.51 -0.17 1.17
C HIS A 161 -20.77 -1.43 1.61
N HIS A 162 -21.50 -2.50 1.98
CA HIS A 162 -20.89 -3.76 2.37
C HIS A 162 -20.25 -4.53 1.21
N MET A 163 -20.78 -4.41 -0.01
CA MET A 163 -20.18 -5.01 -1.20
C MET A 163 -18.81 -4.41 -1.55
N ILE A 164 -18.57 -3.12 -1.25
CA ILE A 164 -17.24 -2.51 -1.40
C ILE A 164 -16.21 -3.22 -0.50
N TYR A 165 -16.55 -3.49 0.76
CA TYR A 165 -15.67 -4.25 1.65
C TYR A 165 -15.45 -5.68 1.17
N ALA A 166 -16.53 -6.36 0.79
CA ALA A 166 -16.43 -7.71 0.24
C ALA A 166 -15.51 -7.73 -0.99
N TYR A 167 -15.59 -6.71 -1.83
CA TYR A 167 -14.73 -6.56 -3.00
C TYR A 167 -13.25 -6.46 -2.61
N PHE A 168 -12.88 -5.62 -1.64
CA PHE A 168 -11.48 -5.55 -1.20
C PHE A 168 -10.98 -6.87 -0.64
N LEU A 169 -11.82 -7.63 0.08
CA LEU A 169 -11.44 -8.95 0.59
C LEU A 169 -11.27 -10.00 -0.52
N VAL A 170 -12.03 -9.91 -1.61
CA VAL A 170 -11.88 -10.79 -2.78
C VAL A 170 -10.66 -10.40 -3.62
N ALA A 171 -10.47 -9.11 -3.85
CA ALA A 171 -9.40 -8.59 -4.71
C ALA A 171 -8.01 -8.67 -4.06
N CYS A 172 -7.94 -8.38 -2.75
CA CYS A 172 -6.68 -8.23 -2.02
C CYS A 172 -6.44 -9.33 -0.97
N GLY A 173 -7.38 -10.27 -0.84
CA GLY A 173 -7.37 -11.33 0.16
C GLY A 173 -7.99 -10.92 1.50
N GLY A 174 -8.18 -11.91 2.38
CA GLY A 174 -8.68 -11.70 3.73
C GLY A 174 -7.69 -10.90 4.58
N GLN A 175 -8.18 -9.89 5.31
CA GLN A 175 -7.37 -9.13 6.27
C GLN A 175 -6.87 -10.06 7.37
N LYS A 176 -5.68 -9.77 7.91
CA LYS A 176 -5.13 -10.42 9.10
C LYS A 176 -4.92 -9.36 10.17
N GLU A 177 -4.73 -9.80 11.41
CA GLU A 177 -4.48 -8.90 12.55
C GLU A 177 -3.26 -7.99 12.33
N ASP A 178 -2.19 -8.50 11.71
CA ASP A 178 -0.99 -7.74 11.36
C ASP A 178 -1.12 -6.88 10.09
N GLU A 179 -2.30 -6.87 9.44
CA GLU A 179 -2.56 -6.19 8.16
C GLU A 179 -3.64 -5.08 8.29
N VAL A 180 -4.05 -4.69 9.50
CA VAL A 180 -5.12 -3.70 9.73
C VAL A 180 -4.80 -2.35 9.08
N ASP A 181 -3.56 -1.86 9.21
CA ASP A 181 -3.11 -0.58 8.65
C ASP A 181 -3.18 -0.48 7.12
N TYR A 182 -3.33 -1.62 6.44
CA TYR A 182 -3.53 -1.67 5.00
C TYR A 182 -4.95 -1.24 4.58
N GLY A 183 -5.91 -1.28 5.52
CA GLY A 183 -7.19 -0.59 5.43
C GLY A 183 -8.21 -1.21 4.49
N ARG A 184 -8.23 -2.56 4.34
CA ARG A 184 -9.23 -3.25 3.49
C ARG A 184 -10.64 -3.13 4.04
N LEU A 185 -10.76 -3.03 5.37
CA LEU A 185 -12.02 -2.90 6.09
C LEU A 185 -12.27 -1.47 6.62
N ASP A 186 -11.37 -0.53 6.30
CA ASP A 186 -11.45 0.85 6.78
C ASP A 186 -12.22 1.76 5.80
N HIS A 187 -12.90 2.78 6.34
CA HIS A 187 -13.53 3.87 5.59
C HIS A 187 -12.50 4.91 5.04
N SER A 188 -11.38 4.43 4.52
CA SER A 188 -10.27 5.27 4.03
C SER A 188 -10.53 5.82 2.62
N VAL A 189 -9.52 6.47 2.03
CA VAL A 189 -9.58 7.02 0.66
C VAL A 189 -9.94 5.97 -0.40
N HIS A 190 -9.56 4.69 -0.18
CA HIS A 190 -9.88 3.59 -1.08
C HIS A 190 -11.39 3.34 -1.16
N PHE A 191 -12.02 3.13 0.00
CA PHE A 191 -13.46 2.97 0.13
C PHE A 191 -14.18 4.21 -0.40
N GLY A 192 -13.72 5.39 0.06
CA GLY A 192 -14.28 6.69 -0.31
C GLY A 192 -14.34 6.89 -1.81
N LYS A 193 -13.29 6.51 -2.55
CA LYS A 193 -13.25 6.72 -4.00
C LYS A 193 -14.29 5.87 -4.73
N ILE A 194 -14.41 4.58 -4.41
CA ILE A 194 -15.41 3.71 -5.03
C ILE A 194 -16.82 4.22 -4.68
N MET A 195 -17.06 4.51 -3.40
CA MET A 195 -18.32 5.05 -2.90
C MET A 195 -18.72 6.33 -3.65
N LEU A 196 -17.84 7.34 -3.71
CA LEU A 196 -18.10 8.61 -4.39
C LEU A 196 -18.34 8.43 -5.89
N THR A 197 -17.60 7.52 -6.54
CA THR A 197 -17.83 7.19 -7.96
C THR A 197 -19.22 6.62 -8.16
N VAL A 198 -19.64 5.62 -7.37
CA VAL A 198 -20.99 5.04 -7.44
C VAL A 198 -22.06 6.08 -7.13
N LYS A 199 -21.82 6.95 -6.14
CA LYS A 199 -22.74 8.00 -5.74
C LYS A 199 -22.97 9.01 -6.87
N LYS A 200 -21.90 9.57 -7.46
CA LYS A 200 -21.95 10.49 -8.60
C LYS A 200 -22.68 9.88 -9.79
N PHE A 201 -22.38 8.63 -10.07
CA PHE A 201 -22.98 7.85 -11.13
C PHE A 201 -24.48 7.61 -10.93
N SER A 202 -24.91 7.32 -9.70
CA SER A 202 -26.32 7.08 -9.37
C SER A 202 -27.24 8.28 -9.63
N ALA A 203 -26.67 9.48 -9.76
CA ALA A 203 -27.38 10.73 -10.02
C ALA A 203 -27.73 10.95 -11.51
N VAL A 204 -27.20 10.14 -12.44
CA VAL A 204 -27.39 10.34 -13.89
C VAL A 204 -28.87 10.26 -14.31
N HIS A 205 -29.62 9.31 -13.75
CA HIS A 205 -31.04 9.07 -14.10
C HIS A 205 -32.01 9.36 -12.96
N GLY A 206 -31.65 10.23 -12.02
CA GLY A 206 -32.55 10.60 -10.93
C GLY A 206 -31.83 11.24 -9.76
N ARG A 207 -32.37 11.04 -8.56
CA ARG A 207 -31.72 11.53 -7.34
C ARG A 207 -30.53 10.63 -7.02
N GLU A 208 -29.43 11.29 -6.71
CA GLU A 208 -28.24 10.70 -6.09
C GLU A 208 -28.63 9.78 -4.93
N LEU A 209 -27.91 8.67 -4.78
CA LEU A 209 -28.05 7.76 -3.66
C LEU A 209 -27.44 8.41 -2.40
N SER A 210 -28.11 9.43 -1.88
CA SER A 210 -27.61 10.32 -0.83
C SER A 210 -27.27 9.62 0.49
N LEU A 211 -27.80 8.41 0.70
CA LEU A 211 -27.57 7.57 1.88
C LEU A 211 -26.38 6.62 1.72
N LEU A 212 -25.80 6.53 0.53
CA LEU A 212 -24.50 5.92 0.34
C LEU A 212 -23.45 6.92 0.82
N ASP A 213 -23.03 6.74 2.07
CA ASP A 213 -22.05 7.55 2.75
C ASP A 213 -21.12 6.63 3.58
N TYR A 214 -20.12 7.23 4.22
CA TYR A 214 -19.19 6.52 5.10
C TYR A 214 -19.89 5.95 6.35
N GLY A 215 -20.98 6.57 6.80
CA GLY A 215 -21.84 6.05 7.85
C GLY A 215 -23.28 5.86 7.38
N HIS A 216 -24.04 5.03 8.09
CA HIS A 216 -25.47 4.83 7.85
C HIS A 216 -26.32 5.87 8.59
N ASN A 217 -26.60 7.01 7.98
CA ASN A 217 -27.54 7.99 8.54
C ASN A 217 -28.98 7.55 8.24
N LEU A 218 -29.54 6.63 9.04
CA LEU A 218 -30.96 6.25 8.94
C LEU A 218 -31.84 7.35 9.59
N PRO A 219 -32.64 8.09 8.81
CA PRO A 219 -33.29 9.33 9.28
C PRO A 219 -34.44 9.13 10.29
N ASN A 220 -34.73 7.89 10.75
CA ASN A 220 -35.98 7.60 11.45
C ASN A 220 -35.91 6.60 12.61
N VAL A 221 -34.73 6.20 13.10
CA VAL A 221 -34.63 5.29 14.26
C VAL A 221 -34.76 6.07 15.58
N ARG A 222 -35.81 6.89 15.72
CA ARG A 222 -36.06 7.64 16.98
C ARG A 222 -36.61 6.77 18.11
N TYR A 223 -37.03 5.54 17.83
CA TYR A 223 -37.67 4.66 18.81
C TYR A 223 -36.72 3.63 19.45
N VAL A 224 -35.48 3.47 18.96
CA VAL A 224 -34.48 2.51 19.50
C VAL A 224 -33.26 3.22 20.10
N GLU A 225 -33.20 4.56 20.02
CA GLU A 225 -32.07 5.35 20.54
C GLU A 225 -31.91 5.25 22.07
N ASP A 226 -32.96 4.95 22.84
CA ASP A 226 -32.91 5.08 24.30
C ASP A 226 -32.18 3.92 25.02
N GLU A 227 -32.15 2.70 24.46
CA GLU A 227 -31.46 1.55 25.09
C GLU A 227 -30.08 1.21 24.48
N TYR A 228 -29.82 1.58 23.23
CA TYR A 228 -28.54 1.31 22.54
C TYR A 228 -27.58 2.50 22.53
N CYS A 229 -28.05 3.75 22.63
CA CYS A 229 -27.20 4.95 22.48
C CYS A 229 -26.82 5.63 23.82
N SER A 230 -26.73 4.88 24.91
CA SER A 230 -26.04 5.36 26.12
C SER A 230 -24.58 5.67 25.77
N PRO A 231 -24.06 6.88 26.03
CA PRO A 231 -22.66 7.22 25.76
C PRO A 231 -21.66 6.25 26.39
N ARG A 232 -21.98 5.70 27.57
CA ARG A 232 -21.15 4.68 28.24
C ARG A 232 -21.18 3.32 27.54
N ARG A 233 -22.33 2.93 26.99
CA ARG A 233 -22.46 1.68 26.21
C ARG A 233 -21.79 1.82 24.86
N ARG A 234 -21.86 3.01 24.26
CA ARG A 234 -21.16 3.38 23.02
C ARG A 234 -19.64 3.27 23.17
N GLU A 235 -19.06 3.85 24.22
CA GLU A 235 -17.63 3.72 24.49
C GLU A 235 -17.19 2.27 24.75
N ALA A 236 -18.05 1.44 25.35
CA ALA A 236 -17.79 0.02 25.55
C ALA A 236 -17.83 -0.77 24.23
N VAL A 237 -18.83 -0.52 23.38
CA VAL A 237 -18.96 -1.12 22.04
C VAL A 237 -17.82 -0.67 21.14
N GLU A 238 -17.51 0.63 21.08
CA GLU A 238 -16.38 1.16 20.30
C GLU A 238 -15.03 0.60 20.79
N ARG A 239 -14.91 0.22 22.07
CA ARG A 239 -13.71 -0.44 22.61
C ARG A 239 -13.66 -1.92 22.22
N GLU A 240 -14.74 -2.66 22.39
CA GLU A 240 -14.84 -4.07 21.96
C GLU A 240 -14.70 -4.22 20.43
N ASP A 241 -15.19 -3.24 19.68
CA ASP A 241 -15.11 -3.22 18.21
C ASP A 241 -13.68 -2.95 17.73
N ARG A 242 -12.94 -2.05 18.39
CA ARG A 242 -11.50 -1.86 18.09
C ARG A 242 -10.68 -3.13 18.26
N GLU A 243 -11.14 -4.10 19.04
CA GLU A 243 -10.46 -5.38 19.24
C GLU A 243 -10.74 -6.39 18.10
N GLN A 244 -11.72 -6.13 17.23
CA GLN A 244 -12.12 -7.03 16.14
C GLN A 244 -11.56 -6.56 14.78
N TRP A 245 -10.32 -6.94 14.49
CA TRP A 245 -9.63 -6.64 13.22
C TRP A 245 -10.28 -7.24 11.96
N TYR A 246 -11.24 -8.14 12.12
CA TYR A 246 -11.92 -8.87 11.03
C TYR A 246 -13.29 -8.25 10.65
N CYS A 247 -13.63 -7.08 11.18
CA CYS A 247 -14.88 -6.37 10.95
C CYS A 247 -14.64 -4.95 10.39
N SER A 248 -15.54 -4.45 9.54
CA SER A 248 -15.45 -3.11 8.92
C SER A 248 -16.13 -1.99 9.70
N HIS A 249 -16.69 -2.30 10.88
CA HIS A 249 -17.26 -1.36 11.84
C HIS A 249 -17.99 -0.18 11.21
N CYS A 250 -19.08 -0.43 10.48
CA CYS A 250 -19.80 0.58 9.70
C CYS A 250 -20.84 1.35 10.53
N HIS A 251 -20.40 2.11 11.54
CA HIS A 251 -21.31 2.89 12.39
C HIS A 251 -21.93 4.10 11.68
N ASN A 252 -23.06 4.58 12.20
CA ASN A 252 -23.83 5.69 11.63
C ASN A 252 -23.04 7.01 11.56
N ASN A 253 -22.09 7.24 12.46
CA ASN A 253 -21.40 8.53 12.63
C ASN A 253 -19.98 8.54 12.08
N ILE A 254 -19.63 7.61 11.19
CA ILE A 254 -18.27 7.54 10.65
C ILE A 254 -18.04 8.70 9.70
N GLN A 255 -16.98 9.45 9.99
CA GLN A 255 -16.49 10.49 9.11
C GLN A 255 -15.39 9.90 8.23
N GLY A 256 -15.59 9.95 6.92
CA GLY A 256 -14.56 9.62 5.95
C GLY A 256 -13.69 10.83 5.59
N PRO A 257 -12.63 10.62 4.79
CA PRO A 257 -11.82 11.69 4.24
C PRO A 257 -12.65 12.64 3.36
N PHE A 258 -12.21 13.89 3.25
CA PHE A 258 -12.85 14.86 2.36
C PHE A 258 -12.75 14.42 0.90
N GLU A 259 -13.79 14.72 0.10
CA GLU A 259 -13.80 14.38 -1.33
C GLU A 259 -12.59 14.95 -2.08
N SER A 260 -12.15 16.17 -1.75
CA SER A 260 -10.95 16.76 -2.35
C SER A 260 -9.69 15.92 -2.13
N ASP A 261 -9.55 15.35 -0.94
CA ASP A 261 -8.40 14.51 -0.57
C ASP A 261 -8.45 13.17 -1.29
N VAL A 262 -9.65 12.58 -1.40
CA VAL A 262 -9.88 11.34 -2.15
C VAL A 262 -9.55 11.52 -3.64
N GLN A 263 -9.99 12.61 -4.27
CA GLN A 263 -9.68 12.87 -5.68
C GLN A 263 -8.19 13.16 -5.89
N LYS A 264 -7.56 13.94 -5.00
CA LYS A 264 -6.12 14.21 -5.05
C LYS A 264 -5.31 12.92 -4.93
N TRP A 265 -5.65 12.06 -3.96
CA TRP A 265 -5.04 10.75 -3.81
C TRP A 265 -5.22 9.87 -5.05
N TYR A 266 -6.45 9.75 -5.57
CA TYR A 266 -6.74 8.93 -6.75
C TYR A 266 -5.94 9.37 -7.99
N GLY A 267 -5.83 10.68 -8.20
CA GLY A 267 -5.04 11.25 -9.29
C GLY A 267 -3.55 10.97 -9.18
N ARG A 268 -3.00 10.97 -7.96
CA ARG A 268 -1.56 10.75 -7.70
C ARG A 268 -1.19 9.26 -7.65
N VAL A 269 -2.09 8.40 -7.17
CA VAL A 269 -1.79 6.99 -6.87
C VAL A 269 -2.41 6.05 -7.88
N CYS A 270 -3.73 6.08 -8.05
CA CYS A 270 -4.45 5.08 -8.84
C CYS A 270 -4.34 5.32 -10.35
N LYS A 271 -4.54 6.56 -10.82
CA LYS A 271 -4.50 6.86 -12.27
C LYS A 271 -3.16 6.46 -12.92
N PRO A 272 -1.99 6.75 -12.32
CA PRO A 272 -0.72 6.36 -12.92
C PRO A 272 -0.46 4.85 -13.00
N LEU A 273 -1.20 4.00 -12.26
CA LEU A 273 -1.00 2.53 -12.26
C LEU A 273 -1.21 1.88 -13.64
N PHE A 274 -2.04 2.49 -14.48
CA PHE A 274 -2.27 2.00 -15.84
C PHE A 274 -1.03 2.12 -16.72
N ASP A 275 -0.18 3.13 -16.46
CA ASP A 275 1.06 3.40 -17.16
C ASP A 275 2.26 2.64 -16.57
N GLN A 276 2.10 2.03 -15.39
CA GLN A 276 3.15 1.29 -14.70
C GLN A 276 3.25 -0.19 -15.13
N PRO A 277 4.41 -0.84 -14.94
CA PRO A 277 4.56 -2.28 -15.10
C PRO A 277 3.58 -3.07 -14.22
N LYS A 278 3.21 -4.28 -14.68
CA LYS A 278 2.21 -5.12 -14.00
C LYS A 278 2.61 -5.48 -12.56
N CYS A 279 3.89 -5.60 -12.26
CA CYS A 279 4.41 -5.90 -10.92
C CYS A 279 4.01 -4.84 -9.88
N VAL A 280 3.70 -3.61 -10.29
CA VAL A 280 3.21 -2.57 -9.37
C VAL A 280 1.82 -2.91 -8.84
N ARG A 281 1.05 -3.74 -9.53
CA ARG A 281 -0.32 -4.17 -9.18
C ARG A 281 -0.35 -5.38 -8.26
N GLU A 282 0.79 -6.05 -8.14
CA GLU A 282 0.97 -7.25 -7.34
C GLU A 282 0.95 -6.94 -5.83
N PRO A 283 0.71 -7.95 -4.97
CA PRO A 283 0.61 -7.74 -3.53
C PRO A 283 2.00 -7.68 -2.88
N GLU A 284 3.06 -7.99 -3.61
CA GLU A 284 4.45 -7.96 -3.17
C GLU A 284 5.16 -6.70 -3.68
N VAL A 285 6.11 -6.21 -2.88
CA VAL A 285 6.92 -5.04 -3.19
C VAL A 285 8.29 -5.17 -2.53
N GLN A 286 9.32 -4.54 -3.11
CA GLN A 286 10.62 -4.49 -2.46
C GLN A 286 10.65 -3.37 -1.42
N THR A 287 11.32 -3.61 -0.30
CA THR A 287 11.54 -2.63 0.76
C THR A 287 12.99 -2.70 1.22
N TYR A 288 13.50 -1.60 1.77
CA TYR A 288 14.84 -1.55 2.33
C TYR A 288 14.86 -2.15 3.74
N ASN A 289 15.73 -3.14 3.97
CA ASN A 289 15.94 -3.70 5.30
C ASN A 289 17.06 -2.94 6.02
N GLU A 290 16.71 -2.07 6.98
CA GLU A 290 17.68 -1.28 7.75
C GLU A 290 18.72 -2.12 8.51
N ARG A 291 18.42 -3.38 8.88
CA ARG A 291 19.34 -4.24 9.63
C ARG A 291 20.36 -4.95 8.73
N ARG A 292 19.92 -5.37 7.54
CA ARG A 292 20.74 -6.13 6.60
C ARG A 292 21.35 -5.26 5.50
N HIS A 293 20.88 -4.01 5.37
CA HIS A 293 21.28 -3.07 4.33
C HIS A 293 21.10 -3.61 2.91
N GLU A 294 20.01 -4.34 2.67
CA GLU A 294 19.66 -4.95 1.39
C GLU A 294 18.18 -4.76 1.07
N LEU A 295 17.82 -4.99 -0.19
CA LEU A 295 16.43 -5.03 -0.63
C LEU A 295 15.81 -6.39 -0.29
N GLU A 296 14.63 -6.38 0.31
CA GLU A 296 13.84 -7.58 0.55
C GLU A 296 12.42 -7.44 0.04
N THR A 297 11.87 -8.55 -0.48
CA THR A 297 10.49 -8.60 -0.94
C THR A 297 9.56 -8.84 0.25
N ARG A 298 8.55 -7.98 0.40
CA ARG A 298 7.51 -8.07 1.42
C ARG A 298 6.13 -7.95 0.80
N ARG A 299 5.11 -8.43 1.52
CA ARG A 299 3.71 -8.16 1.17
C ARG A 299 3.34 -6.74 1.58
N ARG A 300 2.75 -5.98 0.66
CA ARG A 300 2.24 -4.61 0.87
C ARG A 300 1.29 -4.52 2.06
N ALA A 301 0.49 -5.56 2.27
CA ALA A 301 -0.45 -5.63 3.37
C ALA A 301 0.17 -5.58 4.77
N ARG A 302 1.46 -5.95 4.90
CA ARG A 302 2.21 -5.93 6.16
C ARG A 302 3.08 -4.68 6.32
N LEU A 303 3.01 -3.77 5.37
CA LEU A 303 3.70 -2.50 5.40
C LEU A 303 2.73 -1.43 5.92
N ARG A 304 3.29 -0.29 6.32
CA ARG A 304 2.48 0.87 6.72
C ARG A 304 1.56 1.32 5.58
N SER A 305 0.54 2.11 5.95
CA SER A 305 -0.53 2.55 5.05
C SER A 305 -0.03 2.97 3.66
N SER A 306 -0.56 2.29 2.63
CA SER A 306 -0.22 2.52 1.22
C SER A 306 -0.40 3.99 0.80
N ALA A 307 -1.35 4.70 1.42
CA ALA A 307 -1.75 6.06 1.04
C ALA A 307 -0.64 7.12 1.23
N LYS A 308 0.33 6.89 2.13
CA LYS A 308 1.44 7.82 2.41
C LYS A 308 2.79 7.34 1.89
N SER A 309 2.85 6.12 1.36
CA SER A 309 4.09 5.56 0.80
C SER A 309 4.37 6.12 -0.59
N ILE A 310 5.64 6.06 -1.00
CA ILE A 310 6.09 6.33 -2.36
C ILE A 310 6.81 5.10 -2.93
N GLU A 311 6.93 5.04 -4.26
CA GLU A 311 7.64 3.94 -4.91
C GLU A 311 8.65 4.44 -5.94
N PHE A 312 9.88 3.98 -5.78
CA PHE A 312 10.90 4.09 -6.80
C PHE A 312 10.80 2.89 -7.74
N MET A 313 10.69 3.16 -9.04
CA MET A 313 10.70 2.13 -10.08
C MET A 313 12.13 1.90 -10.53
N TYR A 314 12.78 0.86 -9.96
CA TYR A 314 14.16 0.49 -10.27
C TYR A 314 14.19 -0.82 -11.08
N LYS A 315 14.69 -0.77 -12.32
CA LYS A 315 14.69 -1.91 -13.27
C LYS A 315 13.31 -2.59 -13.36
N ASP A 316 12.27 -1.77 -13.53
CA ASP A 316 10.86 -2.19 -13.58
C ASP A 316 10.36 -2.93 -12.33
N LYS A 317 11.04 -2.80 -11.19
CA LYS A 317 10.57 -3.32 -9.90
C LYS A 317 10.23 -2.17 -8.95
N PRO A 318 9.06 -2.22 -8.29
CA PRO A 318 8.68 -1.22 -7.30
C PRO A 318 9.46 -1.43 -6.00
N VAL A 319 10.04 -0.33 -5.50
CA VAL A 319 10.70 -0.25 -4.21
C VAL A 319 9.97 0.77 -3.36
N LEU A 320 9.26 0.31 -2.35
CA LEU A 320 8.42 1.13 -1.47
C LEU A 320 9.27 1.77 -0.37
N VAL A 321 9.06 3.07 -0.19
CA VAL A 321 9.62 3.88 0.90
C VAL A 321 8.49 4.64 1.58
N ASP A 322 8.48 4.65 2.90
CA ASP A 322 7.50 5.41 3.68
C ASP A 322 7.70 6.92 3.45
N GLY A 323 6.61 7.66 3.25
CA GLY A 323 6.67 9.11 2.98
C GLY A 323 7.35 9.91 4.08
N ASP A 324 7.20 9.48 5.34
CA ASP A 324 7.83 10.10 6.51
C ASP A 324 9.37 10.11 6.40
N LYS A 325 9.97 9.18 5.65
CA LYS A 325 11.43 9.13 5.41
C LYS A 325 11.92 10.16 4.40
N LEU A 326 11.02 10.88 3.71
CA LEU A 326 11.36 11.87 2.70
C LEU A 326 11.30 13.30 3.20
N GLU A 327 10.73 13.55 4.38
CA GLU A 327 10.44 14.91 4.87
C GLU A 327 11.69 15.79 4.90
N ASP A 328 12.85 15.19 5.17
CA ASP A 328 14.15 15.88 5.23
C ASP A 328 14.84 16.05 3.86
N PHE A 329 14.29 15.48 2.78
CA PHE A 329 14.92 15.42 1.45
C PHE A 329 14.09 16.19 0.41
N LEU A 330 14.15 17.52 0.46
CA LEU A 330 13.37 18.43 -0.38
C LEU A 330 13.53 18.18 -1.89
N GLY A 331 14.73 17.82 -2.36
CA GLY A 331 14.99 17.47 -3.75
C GLY A 331 14.19 16.25 -4.20
N VAL A 332 14.08 15.24 -3.34
CA VAL A 332 13.29 14.02 -3.61
C VAL A 332 11.81 14.36 -3.63
N VAL A 333 11.31 15.11 -2.65
CA VAL A 333 9.90 15.54 -2.58
C VAL A 333 9.51 16.33 -3.84
N LYS A 334 10.32 17.31 -4.24
CA LYS A 334 10.11 18.10 -5.47
C LYS A 334 10.04 17.23 -6.72
N ALA A 335 10.83 16.16 -6.79
CA ALA A 335 10.80 15.25 -7.94
C ALA A 335 9.47 14.49 -8.03
N PHE A 336 8.93 14.01 -6.90
CA PHE A 336 7.59 13.39 -6.88
C PHE A 336 6.48 14.38 -7.17
N ASP A 337 6.56 15.61 -6.66
CA ASP A 337 5.59 16.67 -6.95
C ASP A 337 5.59 17.03 -8.44
N LYS A 338 6.78 17.15 -9.05
CA LYS A 338 6.93 17.38 -10.49
C LYS A 338 6.40 16.21 -11.32
N ALA A 339 6.60 14.98 -10.86
CA ALA A 339 6.06 13.79 -11.52
C ALA A 339 4.52 13.70 -11.38
N GLY A 340 3.93 14.35 -10.37
CA GLY A 340 2.49 14.28 -10.09
C GLY A 340 2.01 12.87 -9.74
N SER A 341 2.93 11.99 -9.33
CA SER A 341 2.70 10.55 -9.17
C SER A 341 3.32 10.05 -7.87
N ARG A 342 2.85 8.90 -7.37
CA ARG A 342 3.52 8.13 -6.31
C ARG A 342 4.73 7.35 -6.81
N PHE A 343 4.84 7.17 -8.13
CA PHE A 343 5.87 6.37 -8.78
C PHE A 343 6.92 7.29 -9.42
N LEU A 344 8.19 7.03 -9.14
CA LEU A 344 9.31 7.74 -9.76
C LEU A 344 10.28 6.75 -10.39
N LYS A 345 10.48 6.86 -11.71
CA LYS A 345 11.44 6.00 -12.44
C LYS A 345 12.87 6.40 -12.09
N VAL A 346 13.64 5.43 -11.63
CA VAL A 346 15.08 5.60 -11.36
C VAL A 346 15.84 5.57 -12.69
N HIS A 347 16.79 6.50 -12.86
CA HIS A 347 17.59 6.60 -14.07
C HIS A 347 18.37 5.29 -14.35
N GLU A 348 18.41 4.85 -15.61
CA GLU A 348 18.91 3.53 -16.01
C GLU A 348 20.43 3.36 -15.79
N GLU A 349 21.18 4.46 -15.74
CA GLU A 349 22.62 4.45 -15.45
C GLU A 349 22.95 4.23 -13.97
N ILE A 350 21.97 4.29 -13.07
CA ILE A 350 22.18 4.11 -11.64
C ILE A 350 22.38 2.63 -11.35
N SER A 351 23.50 2.31 -10.70
CA SER A 351 23.82 0.94 -10.30
C SER A 351 22.99 0.50 -9.08
N GLU A 352 22.91 -0.81 -8.85
CA GLU A 352 22.15 -1.35 -7.72
C GLU A 352 22.78 -0.98 -6.38
N ASP A 353 24.11 -1.01 -6.30
CA ASP A 353 24.85 -0.60 -5.10
C ASP A 353 24.59 0.89 -4.79
N THR A 354 24.65 1.75 -5.80
CA THR A 354 24.36 3.19 -5.63
C THR A 354 22.91 3.42 -5.20
N PHE A 355 21.96 2.68 -5.77
CA PHE A 355 20.55 2.78 -5.40
C PHE A 355 20.28 2.28 -3.98
N VAL A 356 20.89 1.16 -3.55
CA VAL A 356 20.77 0.66 -2.18
C VAL A 356 21.36 1.64 -1.17
N ARG A 357 22.48 2.31 -1.49
CA ARG A 357 23.03 3.40 -0.67
C ARG A 357 22.09 4.60 -0.60
N PHE A 358 21.37 4.89 -1.67
CA PHE A 358 20.36 5.95 -1.65
C PHE A 358 19.22 5.59 -0.69
N LEU A 359 18.79 4.34 -0.67
CA LEU A 359 17.81 3.86 0.31
C LEU A 359 18.37 3.91 1.74
N GLU A 360 19.64 3.52 1.94
CA GLU A 360 20.34 3.67 3.24
C GLU A 360 20.32 5.12 3.72
N PHE A 361 20.60 6.06 2.81
CA PHE A 361 20.59 7.49 3.07
C PHE A 361 19.22 8.00 3.48
N LEU A 362 18.16 7.61 2.76
CA LEU A 362 16.78 7.98 3.12
C LEU A 362 16.37 7.44 4.50
N HIS A 363 16.82 6.24 4.88
CA HIS A 363 16.39 5.61 6.13
C HIS A 363 17.19 6.06 7.35
N THR A 364 18.47 6.39 7.17
CA THR A 364 19.42 6.62 8.27
C THR A 364 20.07 8.00 8.27
N GLY A 365 19.85 8.81 7.23
CA GLY A 365 20.50 10.11 7.05
C GLY A 365 21.98 10.03 6.65
N SER A 366 22.52 8.83 6.46
CA SER A 366 23.90 8.60 6.02
C SER A 366 23.99 7.31 5.18
N TYR A 367 25.13 7.07 4.54
CA TYR A 367 25.38 5.79 3.88
C TYR A 367 26.84 5.37 4.05
N ARG A 368 27.08 4.06 4.01
CA ARG A 368 28.43 3.50 4.17
C ARG A 368 29.25 3.67 2.89
N PRO A 369 30.59 3.63 2.96
CA PRO A 369 31.41 3.71 4.17
C PRO A 369 31.40 5.14 4.75
N ASP A 370 31.34 5.32 6.07
CA ASP A 370 31.28 6.66 6.67
C ASP A 370 32.68 7.35 6.69
N PRO A 371 32.85 8.54 6.08
CA PRO A 371 34.10 9.29 6.09
C PRO A 371 34.59 9.65 7.49
N HIS A 372 33.71 9.77 8.49
CA HIS A 372 34.11 10.13 9.86
C HIS A 372 34.99 9.05 10.51
N SER A 373 34.83 7.79 10.11
CA SER A 373 35.72 6.70 10.50
C SER A 373 37.15 6.91 10.01
N PHE A 374 37.33 7.59 8.86
CA PHE A 374 38.63 7.94 8.30
C PHE A 374 39.14 9.29 8.84
N ALA A 375 38.24 10.23 9.14
CA ALA A 375 38.57 11.52 9.73
C ALA A 375 39.09 11.38 11.16
N ALA A 376 38.56 10.46 11.98
CA ALA A 376 39.08 10.20 13.33
C ALA A 376 40.54 9.69 13.31
N ALA A 377 40.90 8.86 12.33
CA ALA A 377 42.28 8.43 12.12
C ALA A 377 43.20 9.59 11.66
N ALA A 378 42.65 10.57 10.93
CA ALA A 378 43.37 11.76 10.48
C ALA A 378 43.36 12.92 11.50
N ALA A 379 42.41 12.95 12.44
CA ALA A 379 42.24 14.01 13.44
C ALA A 379 43.37 14.04 14.48
N GLY A 380 44.12 12.94 14.63
CA GLY A 380 45.39 12.92 15.36
C GLY A 380 46.48 13.85 14.77
N LEU A 381 46.24 14.44 13.59
CA LEU A 381 47.16 15.33 12.87
C LEU A 381 46.71 16.81 12.85
N GLY A 382 45.69 17.21 13.63
CA GLY A 382 45.40 18.64 13.90
C GLY A 382 45.02 19.53 12.71
N ILE A 383 44.62 18.97 11.57
CA ILE A 383 44.20 19.76 10.39
C ILE A 383 42.75 19.40 10.04
N GLU A 384 41.83 20.34 10.25
CA GLU A 384 40.52 20.32 9.58
C GLU A 384 40.73 20.48 8.07
N ARG A 385 41.01 19.37 7.37
CA ARG A 385 41.20 19.40 5.91
C ARG A 385 39.84 19.45 5.24
N ARG A 386 39.26 20.65 5.13
CA ARG A 386 38.16 20.88 4.19
C ARG A 386 38.70 20.97 2.75
N GLY A 387 38.13 20.16 1.86
CA GLY A 387 38.37 20.20 0.42
C GLY A 387 38.81 18.85 -0.15
N PRO A 388 39.02 18.74 -1.47
CA PRO A 388 39.33 17.46 -2.10
C PRO A 388 40.54 16.77 -1.48
N PRO A 389 40.61 15.43 -1.52
CA PRO A 389 41.72 14.69 -0.95
C PRO A 389 43.02 14.92 -1.71
N ILE A 390 44.15 14.75 -1.03
CA ILE A 390 45.47 14.77 -1.66
C ILE A 390 45.80 13.36 -2.16
N ILE A 391 46.23 13.25 -3.43
CA ILE A 391 46.65 12.00 -4.05
C ILE A 391 47.95 11.51 -3.36
N LYS A 392 47.93 10.28 -2.82
CA LYS A 392 49.13 9.61 -2.30
C LYS A 392 49.40 8.32 -3.10
N PRO A 393 50.67 7.84 -3.14
CA PRO A 393 51.01 6.56 -3.75
C PRO A 393 50.21 5.42 -3.12
N GLN A 394 49.69 4.53 -3.97
CA GLN A 394 48.69 3.52 -3.60
C GLN A 394 49.15 2.62 -2.44
N SER A 395 48.27 2.45 -1.46
CA SER A 395 48.27 1.32 -0.54
C SER A 395 47.43 0.20 -1.18
N THR A 396 47.94 -1.03 -1.21
CA THR A 396 47.42 -2.15 -2.00
C THR A 396 46.04 -2.68 -1.59
N THR A 397 45.38 -2.11 -0.59
CA THR A 397 44.16 -2.68 0.01
C THR A 397 43.29 -1.60 0.65
N THR A 398 42.58 -0.80 -0.16
CA THR A 398 41.62 0.17 0.41
C THR A 398 40.31 0.19 -0.35
N ASP A 399 39.20 0.26 0.39
CA ASP A 399 37.84 0.37 -0.12
C ASP A 399 37.65 1.62 -0.99
N ALA A 400 36.90 1.50 -2.08
CA ALA A 400 36.67 2.55 -3.08
C ALA A 400 35.66 3.62 -2.62
N CYS A 401 35.98 4.31 -1.52
CA CYS A 401 35.08 5.23 -0.81
C CYS A 401 34.70 6.48 -1.63
N ILE A 402 35.66 7.12 -2.28
CA ILE A 402 35.44 8.34 -3.06
C ILE A 402 34.72 8.01 -4.36
N LEU A 403 35.06 6.89 -4.99
CA LEU A 403 34.33 6.43 -6.17
C LEU A 403 32.83 6.24 -5.87
N ILE A 404 32.50 5.67 -4.71
CA ILE A 404 31.10 5.52 -4.24
C ILE A 404 30.42 6.89 -4.12
N ASP A 405 31.07 7.87 -3.47
CA ASP A 405 30.48 9.20 -3.30
C ASP A 405 30.31 9.94 -4.65
N VAL A 406 31.23 9.76 -5.60
CA VAL A 406 31.08 10.28 -6.98
C VAL A 406 29.83 9.68 -7.65
N GLN A 407 29.64 8.36 -7.54
CA GLN A 407 28.45 7.70 -8.08
C GLN A 407 27.16 8.21 -7.42
N PHE A 408 27.20 8.49 -6.12
CA PHE A 408 26.07 9.07 -5.38
C PHE A 408 25.76 10.51 -5.80
N ALA A 409 26.79 11.34 -6.00
CA ALA A 409 26.63 12.69 -6.53
C ALA A 409 26.05 12.69 -7.96
N LYS A 410 26.44 11.71 -8.79
CA LYS A 410 25.85 11.49 -10.12
C LYS A 410 24.38 11.08 -10.03
N LEU A 411 24.01 10.19 -9.09
CA LEU A 411 22.60 9.87 -8.82
C LEU A 411 21.82 11.15 -8.48
N GLY A 412 22.35 11.97 -7.57
CA GLY A 412 21.75 13.25 -7.21
C GLY A 412 21.54 14.17 -8.41
N THR A 413 22.53 14.24 -9.30
CA THR A 413 22.44 15.04 -10.53
C THR A 413 21.38 14.50 -11.50
N LEU A 414 21.43 13.20 -11.81
CA LEU A 414 20.54 12.55 -12.79
C LEU A 414 19.07 12.58 -12.35
N MET A 415 18.83 12.47 -11.05
CA MET A 415 17.49 12.45 -10.48
C MET A 415 16.99 13.84 -10.06
N GLY A 416 17.86 14.85 -10.03
CA GLY A 416 17.55 16.19 -9.51
C GLY A 416 17.41 16.23 -7.98
N PHE A 417 18.10 15.34 -7.26
CA PHE A 417 18.13 15.30 -5.80
C PHE A 417 19.32 16.13 -5.28
N ASP A 418 19.13 17.45 -5.20
CA ASP A 418 20.18 18.39 -4.80
C ASP A 418 20.76 18.09 -3.41
N ASP A 419 19.94 17.61 -2.47
CA ASP A 419 20.37 17.24 -1.12
C ASP A 419 21.36 16.05 -1.16
N CYS A 420 21.07 15.05 -2.00
CA CYS A 420 21.94 13.88 -2.20
C CYS A 420 23.27 14.31 -2.84
N LYS A 421 23.21 15.18 -3.86
CA LYS A 421 24.40 15.72 -4.53
C LYS A 421 25.29 16.48 -3.55
N SER A 422 24.69 17.39 -2.78
CA SER A 422 25.41 18.25 -1.82
C SER A 422 26.05 17.41 -0.72
N TYR A 423 25.31 16.45 -0.15
CA TYR A 423 25.81 15.54 0.88
C TYR A 423 27.01 14.71 0.39
N ALA A 424 26.94 14.14 -0.82
CA ALA A 424 28.07 13.40 -1.39
C ALA A 424 29.30 14.30 -1.64
N LEU A 425 29.12 15.52 -2.15
CA LEU A 425 30.23 16.46 -2.35
C LEU A 425 30.90 16.84 -1.03
N ASP A 426 30.12 17.03 0.04
CA ASP A 426 30.65 17.31 1.37
C ASP A 426 31.46 16.14 1.91
N ARG A 427 30.99 14.91 1.72
CA ARG A 427 31.73 13.69 2.08
C ARG A 427 33.03 13.53 1.27
N MET A 428 32.98 13.79 -0.03
CA MET A 428 34.16 13.80 -0.90
C MET A 428 35.23 14.80 -0.41
N ASN A 429 34.80 15.91 0.21
CA ASN A 429 35.68 16.93 0.80
C ASN A 429 36.12 16.62 2.24
N ALA A 430 35.55 15.60 2.88
CA ALA A 430 35.94 15.14 4.21
C ALA A 430 37.11 14.15 4.15
N TYR A 431 37.32 13.47 3.01
CA TYR A 431 38.48 12.63 2.82
C TYR A 431 39.76 13.47 2.72
N GLY A 432 40.65 13.35 3.71
CA GLY A 432 41.90 14.11 3.73
C GLY A 432 42.99 13.59 2.78
N ILE A 433 42.94 12.30 2.43
CA ILE A 433 43.92 11.58 1.59
C ILE A 433 43.16 10.64 0.67
N LEU A 434 43.61 10.55 -0.59
CA LEU A 434 43.14 9.56 -1.54
C LEU A 434 44.07 8.34 -1.56
N SER A 435 43.51 7.17 -1.30
CA SER A 435 44.18 5.86 -1.44
C SER A 435 43.75 5.07 -2.69
N GLU A 436 42.68 5.50 -3.36
CA GLU A 436 42.12 4.87 -4.57
C GLU A 436 42.83 5.30 -5.86
N ASP A 437 42.50 4.65 -6.99
CA ASP A 437 42.96 5.07 -8.31
C ASP A 437 42.30 6.40 -8.73
N PRO A 438 43.07 7.51 -8.81
CA PRO A 438 42.53 8.81 -9.23
C PRO A 438 42.00 8.79 -10.66
N VAL A 439 42.53 7.91 -11.53
CA VAL A 439 42.07 7.80 -12.92
C VAL A 439 40.69 7.15 -12.98
N ALA A 440 40.41 6.15 -12.15
CA ALA A 440 39.07 5.54 -12.04
C ALA A 440 38.02 6.56 -11.60
N ILE A 441 38.36 7.41 -10.62
CA ILE A 441 37.48 8.50 -10.14
C ILE A 441 37.16 9.49 -11.25
N LEU A 442 38.19 9.97 -11.96
CA LEU A 442 38.00 10.90 -13.07
C LEU A 442 37.21 10.24 -14.23
N LYS A 443 37.50 8.98 -14.55
CA LYS A 443 36.74 8.23 -15.55
C LYS A 443 35.26 8.19 -15.18
N GLU A 444 34.91 7.95 -13.92
CA GLU A 444 33.51 7.92 -13.50
C GLU A 444 32.85 9.30 -13.56
N ILE A 445 33.54 10.37 -13.14
CA ILE A 445 33.04 11.75 -13.25
C ILE A 445 32.70 12.12 -14.70
N TYR A 446 33.57 11.77 -15.65
CA TYR A 446 33.42 12.12 -17.07
C TYR A 446 32.77 11.00 -17.90
N LYS A 447 32.16 10.00 -17.26
CA LYS A 447 31.52 8.89 -17.95
C LYS A 447 30.17 9.31 -18.53
N GLY A 448 30.00 9.14 -19.84
CA GLY A 448 28.72 9.23 -20.54
C GLY A 448 28.34 10.62 -21.04
N CYS A 449 28.49 11.65 -20.21
CA CYS A 449 28.11 13.03 -20.54
C CYS A 449 29.02 14.08 -19.86
N GLU A 450 28.82 15.35 -20.20
CA GLU A 450 29.50 16.47 -19.55
C GLU A 450 29.11 16.50 -18.06
N PRO A 451 30.08 16.48 -17.13
CA PRO A 451 29.78 16.44 -15.70
C PRO A 451 29.08 17.71 -15.23
N ASP A 452 28.27 17.55 -14.19
CA ASP A 452 27.68 18.68 -13.46
C ASP A 452 28.75 19.70 -13.05
N SER A 453 28.37 20.97 -13.01
CA SER A 453 29.29 22.07 -12.72
C SER A 453 30.00 21.91 -11.38
N ASP A 454 29.35 21.34 -10.36
CA ASP A 454 29.95 21.14 -9.05
C ASP A 454 30.98 20.01 -9.07
N LEU A 455 30.67 18.88 -9.72
CA LEU A 455 31.61 17.78 -9.93
C LEU A 455 32.81 18.20 -10.79
N LYS A 456 32.59 19.02 -11.81
CA LYS A 456 33.66 19.58 -12.65
C LYS A 456 34.56 20.51 -11.84
N ASN A 457 33.98 21.37 -11.01
CA ASN A 457 34.73 22.26 -10.13
C ASN A 457 35.49 21.48 -9.06
N TRP A 458 34.89 20.43 -8.51
CA TRP A 458 35.54 19.52 -7.58
C TRP A 458 36.73 18.81 -8.24
N ALA A 459 36.55 18.24 -9.43
CA ALA A 459 37.61 17.55 -10.18
C ALA A 459 38.80 18.47 -10.49
N ARG A 460 38.55 19.73 -10.87
CA ARG A 460 39.60 20.73 -11.06
C ARG A 460 40.38 20.99 -9.77
N LYS A 461 39.67 21.21 -8.65
CA LYS A 461 40.29 21.43 -7.33
C LYS A 461 41.09 20.21 -6.87
N PHE A 462 40.59 19.01 -7.13
CA PHE A 462 41.24 17.74 -6.82
C PHE A 462 42.57 17.58 -7.59
N LEU A 463 42.59 17.89 -8.88
CA LEU A 463 43.80 17.78 -9.71
C LEU A 463 44.91 18.78 -9.34
N ILE A 464 44.55 19.99 -8.91
CA ILE A 464 45.54 21.02 -8.54
C ILE A 464 46.05 20.88 -7.11
N ARG A 465 45.46 19.99 -6.30
CA ARG A 465 45.76 19.89 -4.87
C ARG A 465 47.04 19.10 -4.65
N ALA A 466 48.12 19.84 -4.39
CA ALA A 466 49.42 19.30 -4.03
C ALA A 466 49.57 19.13 -2.50
N PRO A 467 50.42 18.20 -2.03
CA PRO A 467 50.86 18.20 -0.65
C PRO A 467 51.61 19.52 -0.37
N ASN A 468 51.14 20.32 0.59
CA ASN A 468 51.90 21.50 1.03
C ASN A 468 53.25 21.06 1.58
N SER A 469 54.34 21.47 0.95
CA SER A 469 55.73 21.19 1.37
C SER A 469 56.13 21.88 2.68
N SER A 470 55.22 22.64 3.30
CA SER A 470 55.48 23.43 4.51
C SER A 470 54.95 22.82 5.82
N SER A 471 54.40 21.60 5.81
CA SER A 471 54.09 20.85 7.04
C SER A 471 55.19 19.79 7.29
N PRO A 472 56.02 19.94 8.33
CA PRO A 472 57.18 19.08 8.59
C PRO A 472 56.83 17.70 9.17
N GLU A 473 55.56 17.28 9.18
CA GLU A 473 55.12 16.03 9.82
C GLU A 473 55.16 14.80 8.89
N TYR A 474 55.63 14.95 7.64
CA TYR A 474 55.65 13.85 6.66
C TYR A 474 56.94 13.04 6.61
N HIS A 475 57.89 13.29 7.50
CA HIS A 475 59.17 12.56 7.56
C HIS A 475 59.32 11.71 8.83
N THR A 476 58.43 10.74 9.02
CA THR A 476 58.66 9.57 9.89
C THR A 476 57.66 8.52 9.41
N THR A 477 58.02 7.36 8.86
CA THR A 477 58.82 6.31 9.49
C THR A 477 59.23 5.32 8.39
N SER A 478 60.50 5.28 7.98
CA SER A 478 61.00 4.16 7.14
C SER A 478 62.52 3.91 7.23
N ILE A 479 63.28 4.64 8.06
CA ILE A 479 64.74 4.45 8.14
C ILE A 479 65.23 4.37 9.60
N SER A 480 64.54 3.64 10.46
CA SER A 480 65.04 3.38 11.84
C SER A 480 64.71 1.99 12.40
N GLN A 481 64.48 1.00 11.53
CA GLN A 481 64.40 -0.41 11.94
C GLN A 481 65.52 -1.32 11.40
N GLN A 482 66.43 -0.81 10.56
CA GLN A 482 67.56 -1.60 10.05
C GLN A 482 68.88 -1.43 10.82
N HIS A 483 68.95 -0.59 11.85
CA HIS A 483 70.19 -0.38 12.63
C HIS A 483 70.13 -0.79 14.11
N ARG A 484 69.03 -1.39 14.59
CA ARG A 484 68.92 -1.91 15.98
C ARG A 484 68.81 -3.43 16.10
N ALA A 485 69.13 -4.17 15.04
CA ALA A 485 69.22 -5.64 15.07
C ALA A 485 70.67 -6.17 15.00
N ALA A 486 71.68 -5.30 14.90
CA ALA A 486 73.09 -5.72 14.74
C ALA A 486 73.94 -5.62 16.02
N GLU A 487 73.43 -5.07 17.13
CA GLU A 487 74.21 -4.89 18.38
C GLU A 487 73.71 -5.76 19.57
N SER A 488 72.85 -6.75 19.31
CA SER A 488 72.35 -7.68 20.35
C SER A 488 73.01 -9.06 20.34
N SER A 489 74.03 -9.30 19.51
CA SER A 489 74.68 -10.64 19.37
C SER A 489 76.13 -10.71 19.85
N GLN A 490 76.58 -9.77 20.68
CA GLN A 490 77.87 -9.87 21.39
C GLN A 490 77.71 -9.51 22.87
N ALA A 491 76.90 -10.30 23.59
CA ALA A 491 76.99 -10.43 25.05
C ALA A 491 76.11 -11.59 25.52
N ARG A 492 76.56 -12.84 25.31
CA ARG A 492 76.30 -14.01 26.18
C ARG A 492 76.99 -15.24 25.58
N GLU A 493 77.97 -15.72 26.33
CA GLU A 493 78.66 -17.04 26.31
C GLU A 493 79.43 -17.47 25.06
#